data_AF-A0A4V6QI11-F1
#
_entry.id   AF-A0A4V6QI11-F1
#
_cell.length_a   1.000
_cell.length_b   1.000
_cell.length_c   1.000
_cell.angle_alpha   90.00
_cell.angle_beta   90.00
_cell.angle_gamma   90.00
#
_symmetry.space_group_name_H-M   'P 1'
#
loop_
_entity.id
_entity.type
_entity.pdbx_description
1 polymer ?
#
loop_
_entity_poly.entity_id
_entity_poly.type
_entity_poly.pdbx_seq_one_letter_code
_entity_poly.pdbx_strand_id
1 'polypeptide(L)'
;MLQNLTGWHFLIILVVVLLLFGAPKLPGLARSLGQSMKIFKSEIKTDTVDPDPNAAPRSKSTTSTTGDDVSNTSLPTTPGPADPASKP
;
A
#
# COMPACT_ATOMS: atom_id res chain seq x y z
N MET A 1 -7.59 -43.89 0.55
CA MET A 1 -6.11 -43.75 0.54
C MET A 1 -5.64 -42.35 0.09
N LEU A 2 -6.51 -41.33 -0.03
CA LEU A 2 -6.14 -39.99 -0.54
C LEU A 2 -6.55 -38.82 0.38
N GLN A 3 -7.28 -39.09 1.48
CA GLN A 3 -7.81 -38.05 2.39
C GLN A 3 -6.79 -37.46 3.39
N ASN A 4 -5.54 -37.97 3.45
CA ASN A 4 -4.51 -37.43 4.35
C ASN A 4 -3.68 -36.30 3.72
N LEU A 5 -3.98 -35.91 2.48
CA LEU A 5 -3.25 -34.86 1.82
C LEU A 5 -3.76 -33.48 2.27
N THR A 6 -2.88 -32.82 3.01
CA THR A 6 -2.46 -31.46 2.72
C THR A 6 -3.16 -30.28 3.39
N GLY A 7 -4.17 -30.45 4.24
CA GLY A 7 -4.63 -29.33 5.08
C GLY A 7 -3.53 -28.86 6.06
N TRP A 8 -2.93 -29.82 6.76
CA TRP A 8 -1.87 -29.56 7.74
C TRP A 8 -0.53 -29.11 7.12
N HIS A 9 -0.25 -29.52 5.88
CA HIS A 9 1.01 -29.19 5.20
C HIS A 9 1.07 -27.70 4.84
N PHE A 10 -0.05 -27.10 4.41
CA PHE A 10 -0.11 -25.66 4.17
C PHE A 10 0.18 -24.85 5.43
N LEU A 11 -0.29 -25.30 6.59
CA LEU A 11 -0.01 -24.64 7.87
C LEU A 11 1.49 -24.66 8.20
N ILE A 12 2.15 -25.80 7.96
CA ILE A 12 3.60 -25.96 8.17
C ILE A 12 4.40 -25.05 7.23
N ILE A 13 4.02 -24.99 5.94
CA ILE A 13 4.67 -24.10 4.96
C ILE A 13 4.47 -22.64 5.37
N LEU A 14 3.27 -22.26 5.81
CA LEU A 14 2.97 -20.92 6.30
C LEU A 14 3.88 -20.57 7.48
N VAL A 15 4.03 -21.46 8.46
CA VAL A 15 4.94 -21.27 9.61
C VAL A 15 6.38 -21.07 9.15
N VAL A 16 6.90 -21.90 8.23
CA VAL A 16 8.27 -21.76 7.71
C VAL A 16 8.47 -20.42 6.99
N VAL A 17 7.50 -19.98 6.19
CA VAL A 17 7.54 -18.67 5.51
C VAL A 17 7.50 -17.53 6.53
N LEU A 18 6.67 -17.63 7.58
CA LEU A 18 6.66 -16.64 8.68
C LEU A 18 8.00 -16.58 9.42
N LEU A 19 8.70 -17.71 9.58
CA LEU A 19 10.03 -17.74 10.20
C LEU A 19 11.09 -17.09 9.31
N LEU A 20 11.05 -17.31 7.99
CA LEU A 20 12.01 -16.73 7.04
C LEU A 20 11.75 -15.25 6.76
N PHE A 21 10.49 -14.87 6.54
CA PHE A 21 10.11 -13.51 6.17
C PHE A 21 9.79 -12.64 7.39
N GLY A 22 9.39 -13.23 8.52
CA GLY A 22 8.94 -12.52 9.71
C GLY A 22 7.48 -12.05 9.63
N ALA A 23 6.83 -11.93 10.78
CA ALA A 23 5.46 -11.44 10.92
C ALA A 23 5.17 -10.06 10.26
N PRO A 24 6.07 -9.05 10.30
CA PRO A 24 5.76 -7.74 9.71
C PRO A 24 5.90 -7.68 8.18
N LYS A 25 6.63 -8.60 7.53
CA LYS A 25 6.90 -8.53 6.08
C LYS A 25 5.81 -9.18 5.23
N LEU A 26 5.14 -10.21 5.73
CA LEU A 26 3.99 -10.83 5.06
C LEU A 26 2.82 -9.88 4.77
N PRO A 27 2.30 -9.09 5.75
CA PRO A 27 1.20 -8.17 5.48
C PRO A 27 1.60 -7.05 4.51
N GLY A 28 2.87 -6.65 4.50
CA GLY A 28 3.41 -5.67 3.55
C GLY A 28 3.40 -6.21 2.12
N LEU A 29 3.96 -7.40 1.90
CA LEU A 29 3.99 -8.06 0.59
C LEU A 29 2.60 -8.42 0.08
N ALA A 30 1.72 -8.89 0.97
CA ALA A 30 0.32 -9.17 0.63
C ALA A 30 -0.44 -7.90 0.23
N ARG A 31 -0.21 -6.77 0.92
CA ARG A 31 -0.82 -5.49 0.56
C ARG A 31 -0.36 -5.00 -0.82
N SER A 32 0.94 -5.04 -1.11
CA SER A 32 1.46 -4.57 -2.40
C SER A 32 1.00 -5.46 -3.56
N LEU A 33 1.05 -6.79 -3.40
CA LEU A 33 0.54 -7.74 -4.39
C LEU A 33 -0.97 -7.61 -4.58
N GLY A 34 -1.72 -7.43 -3.49
CA GLY A 34 -3.16 -7.23 -3.52
C GLY A 34 -3.58 -5.95 -4.23
N GLN A 35 -2.83 -4.85 -4.06
CA GLN A 35 -3.06 -3.61 -4.79
C GLN A 35 -2.82 -3.81 -6.30
N SER A 36 -1.71 -4.42 -6.70
CA SER A 36 -1.42 -4.73 -8.11
C SER A 36 -2.47 -5.66 -8.74
N MET A 37 -2.90 -6.70 -8.00
CA MET A 37 -3.96 -7.61 -8.46
C MET A 37 -5.32 -6.93 -8.55
N LYS A 38 -5.65 -5.98 -7.67
CA LYS A 38 -6.92 -5.25 -7.71
C LYS A 38 -7.01 -4.38 -8.96
N ILE A 39 -5.93 -3.67 -9.29
CA ILE A 39 -5.85 -2.83 -10.49
C ILE A 39 -5.97 -3.71 -11.71
N PHE A 40 -5.16 -4.77 -11.81
CA PHE A 40 -5.27 -5.73 -12.90
C PHE A 40 -6.69 -6.30 -13.00
N LYS A 41 -7.32 -6.71 -11.89
CA LYS A 41 -8.70 -7.21 -11.89
C LYS A 41 -9.73 -6.20 -12.38
N SER A 42 -9.56 -4.91 -12.05
CA SER A 42 -10.44 -3.84 -12.49
C SER A 42 -10.36 -3.64 -14.00
N GLU A 43 -9.15 -3.57 -14.56
CA GLU A 43 -8.94 -3.40 -16.02
C GLU A 43 -9.56 -4.56 -16.81
N ILE A 44 -9.31 -5.82 -16.42
CA ILE A 44 -9.86 -6.97 -17.17
C ILE A 44 -11.40 -7.06 -17.06
N LYS A 45 -11.98 -6.52 -15.98
CA LYS A 45 -13.44 -6.53 -15.77
C LYS A 45 -14.13 -5.50 -16.67
N THR A 46 -13.51 -4.35 -16.88
CA THR A 46 -13.99 -3.32 -17.82
C THR A 46 -13.98 -3.81 -19.27
N ASP A 47 -12.99 -4.62 -19.67
CA ASP A 47 -12.92 -5.14 -21.04
C ASP A 47 -13.90 -6.29 -21.33
N THR A 48 -14.41 -6.97 -20.30
CA THR A 48 -15.28 -8.16 -20.45
C THR A 48 -16.77 -7.86 -20.20
N VAL A 49 -17.10 -6.73 -19.55
CA VAL A 49 -18.49 -6.38 -19.17
C VAL A 49 -18.69 -4.86 -19.15
N ASP A 50 -19.32 -4.28 -20.16
CA ASP A 50 -20.17 -3.09 -19.99
C ASP A 50 -21.57 -3.55 -19.54
N PRO A 51 -22.39 -2.83 -18.73
CA PRO A 51 -22.27 -1.42 -18.27
C PRO A 51 -22.59 -1.18 -16.76
N ASP A 52 -22.01 -0.14 -16.12
CA ASP A 52 -22.75 0.77 -15.21
C ASP A 52 -21.93 2.06 -14.87
N PRO A 53 -22.47 3.27 -15.11
CA PRO A 53 -21.78 4.54 -14.87
C PRO A 53 -21.76 5.04 -13.42
N ASN A 54 -22.13 4.24 -12.40
CA ASN A 54 -22.12 4.68 -11.00
C ASN A 54 -21.18 3.87 -10.07
N ALA A 55 -20.31 3.02 -10.60
CA ALA A 55 -19.36 2.26 -9.78
C ALA A 55 -18.08 3.07 -9.48
N ALA A 56 -18.20 4.10 -8.64
CA ALA A 56 -17.04 4.68 -7.97
C ALA A 56 -16.74 3.87 -6.68
N PRO A 57 -15.69 3.01 -6.63
CA PRO A 57 -15.12 2.68 -5.34
C PRO A 57 -14.30 3.90 -4.90
N ARG A 58 -14.97 4.88 -4.29
CA ARG A 58 -14.34 5.82 -3.37
C ARG A 58 -13.73 5.00 -2.22
N SER A 59 -12.57 4.41 -2.42
CA SER A 59 -11.79 3.74 -1.39
C SER A 59 -10.53 4.53 -1.18
N LYS A 60 -10.72 5.60 -0.40
CA LYS A 60 -9.81 6.15 0.59
C LYS A 60 -8.42 5.50 0.57
N SER A 61 -7.46 6.24 0.02
CA SER A 61 -6.05 6.10 0.35
C SER A 61 -5.88 6.39 1.84
N THR A 62 -6.11 5.41 2.71
CA THR A 62 -5.68 5.50 4.09
C THR A 62 -4.20 5.22 4.11
N THR A 63 -3.41 6.28 4.21
CA THR A 63 -2.12 6.37 4.89
C THR A 63 -1.68 5.04 5.51
N SER A 64 -0.82 4.30 4.81
CA SER A 64 0.05 3.30 5.45
C SER A 64 1.35 3.99 5.82
N THR A 65 1.27 4.86 6.83
CA THR A 65 2.42 5.34 7.61
C THR A 65 2.20 4.84 9.02
N THR A 66 2.95 3.83 9.44
CA THR A 66 3.22 3.56 10.86
C THR A 66 4.56 2.83 10.96
N GLY A 67 5.50 3.52 11.63
CA GLY A 67 6.88 3.15 11.97
C GLY A 67 7.88 3.90 11.08
N ASP A 68 8.62 4.93 11.49
CA ASP A 68 8.91 5.52 12.81
C ASP A 68 9.41 6.97 12.63
N ASP A 69 9.16 7.78 13.67
CA ASP A 69 9.71 9.08 14.09
C ASP A 69 10.89 9.73 13.31
N VAL A 70 10.69 10.97 12.81
CA VAL A 70 11.47 12.15 13.25
C VAL A 70 10.55 13.37 13.24
N SER A 71 10.06 13.73 14.42
CA SER A 71 9.97 15.11 14.94
C SER A 71 9.99 16.27 13.93
N ASN A 72 8.79 16.81 13.69
CA ASN A 72 8.46 18.25 13.72
C ASN A 72 9.62 19.25 13.49
N THR A 73 9.68 19.86 12.31
CA THR A 73 9.97 21.30 12.20
C THR A 73 9.03 21.91 11.18
N SER A 74 7.88 22.34 11.67
CA SER A 74 7.19 23.48 11.12
C SER A 74 8.13 24.67 11.12
N LEU A 75 8.38 25.26 9.95
CA LEU A 75 8.50 26.71 9.90
C LEU A 75 7.83 27.24 8.62
N PRO A 76 6.76 28.05 8.75
CA PRO A 76 6.13 28.71 7.63
C PRO A 76 7.06 29.77 7.02
N THR A 77 6.96 29.89 5.70
CA THR A 77 7.47 30.99 4.90
C THR A 77 7.23 32.34 5.58
N THR A 78 8.31 33.05 5.91
CA THR A 78 8.28 34.51 6.05
C THR A 78 9.01 35.10 4.85
N PRO A 79 8.31 35.76 3.92
CA PRO A 79 8.95 36.64 2.95
C PRO A 79 9.57 37.79 3.74
N GLY A 80 10.90 37.78 3.90
CA GLY A 80 11.62 38.87 4.55
C GLY A 80 11.47 40.16 3.74
N PRO A 81 10.93 41.24 4.31
CA PRO A 81 11.00 42.58 3.73
C PRO A 81 12.40 43.17 3.93
N ALA A 82 12.87 43.88 2.90
CA ALA A 82 14.02 44.80 2.86
C ALA A 82 15.42 44.22 2.55
N ASP A 83 15.90 44.51 1.33
CA ASP A 83 17.18 45.20 1.19
C ASP A 83 17.11 46.21 0.00
N PRO A 84 17.06 47.53 0.26
CA PRO A 84 17.01 48.57 -0.76
C PRO A 84 18.42 49.11 -1.07
N ALA A 85 19.22 48.40 -1.86
CA ALA A 85 20.43 48.95 -2.49
C ALA A 85 20.91 47.95 -3.55
N SER A 86 20.92 48.24 -4.84
CA SER A 86 22.00 49.04 -5.42
C SER A 86 21.70 49.32 -6.91
N LYS A 87 21.54 50.61 -7.21
CA LYS A 87 21.71 51.30 -8.52
C LYS A 87 22.88 52.30 -8.28
N PRO A 88 23.69 52.82 -9.23
CA PRO A 88 23.46 53.20 -10.64
C PRO A 88 23.73 52.16 -11.72
#